data_AF-A0A3C0ESH2-F1
#
_entry.id   AF-A0A3C0ESH2-F1
#
_cell.length_a   1.000
_cell.length_b   1.000
_cell.length_c   1.000
_cell.angle_alpha   90.00
_cell.angle_beta   90.00
_cell.angle_gamma   90.00
#
_symmetry.space_group_name_H-M   'P 1'
#
loop_
_entity.id
_entity.type
_entity.pdbx_description
1 polymer ?
#
loop_
_entity_poly.entity_id
_entity_poly.type
_entity_poly.pdbx_seq_one_letter_code
_entity_poly.pdbx_strand_id
1 'polypeptide(L)'
;MSAVTRFKSRRLSSVFTTLLVTTCLTVPAFASQSSGDTNTDSTTDANSMTVEVEVEKDRDIVDNEDGSKTITSTRTATNTQTGESRTTQATSNVQKNEDGSKSITTTGTTTNTKNDNVTTINASGTVTKTDTGRQFDRTRNVSNSNGSYKEENISGAVTRNGDGTWSRSADVQGTRTNAKGKTTTFNADRSANFKRNDDGSVSYTGSETRINSNGRTTRTDVQGTRTRDGNKIKNNATVTRTQSGGKKKKSD
;
A
#
# COMPACT_ATOMS: atom_id res chain seq x y z
N MET A 1 -12.87 46.61 24.38
CA MET A 1 -12.57 46.40 22.95
C MET A 1 -11.80 45.10 22.83
N SER A 2 -12.46 43.97 22.55
CA SER A 2 -11.81 42.67 22.39
C SER A 2 -11.47 42.44 20.91
N ALA A 3 -10.18 42.34 20.60
CA ALA A 3 -9.70 42.05 19.27
C ALA A 3 -9.95 40.56 18.94
N VAL A 4 -10.85 40.31 17.99
CA VAL A 4 -11.08 38.98 17.42
C VAL A 4 -10.00 38.72 16.37
N THR A 5 -8.96 37.98 16.76
CA THR A 5 -7.90 37.55 15.85
C THR A 5 -8.41 36.43 14.95
N ARG A 6 -8.85 36.76 13.73
CA ARG A 6 -9.21 35.76 12.71
C ARG A 6 -7.96 35.05 12.20
N PHE A 7 -7.71 33.82 12.67
CA PHE A 7 -6.72 32.93 12.06
C PHE A 7 -7.22 32.46 10.68
N LYS A 8 -6.60 32.96 9.62
CA LYS A 8 -6.73 32.41 8.26
C LYS A 8 -6.10 31.02 8.23
N SER A 9 -6.89 29.98 8.43
CA SER A 9 -6.51 28.58 8.20
C SER A 9 -6.23 28.37 6.70
N ARG A 10 -4.94 28.40 6.33
CA ARG A 10 -4.49 28.10 4.97
C ARG A 10 -4.76 26.62 4.67
N ARG A 11 -5.51 26.35 3.61
CA ARG A 11 -5.85 25.03 3.04
C ARG A 11 -4.63 24.24 2.50
N LEU A 12 -3.59 24.04 3.31
CA LEU A 12 -2.38 23.28 2.95
C LEU A 12 -2.40 21.82 3.46
N SER A 13 -3.41 21.42 4.25
CA SER A 13 -3.47 20.08 4.86
C SER A 13 -4.16 19.00 4.00
N SER A 14 -4.95 19.38 3.00
CA SER A 14 -5.82 18.43 2.27
C SER A 14 -5.06 17.48 1.32
N VAL A 15 -4.00 17.99 0.68
CA VAL A 15 -3.23 17.22 -0.32
C VAL A 15 -2.29 16.19 0.35
N PHE A 16 -1.78 16.51 1.55
CA PHE A 16 -0.84 15.64 2.27
C PHE A 16 -1.51 14.42 2.92
N THR A 17 -2.72 14.57 3.48
CA THR A 17 -3.45 13.46 4.09
C THR A 17 -3.95 12.47 3.03
N THR A 18 -4.40 12.97 1.87
CA THR A 18 -4.91 12.14 0.77
C THR A 18 -3.81 11.25 0.19
N LEU A 19 -2.57 11.74 0.08
CA LEU A 19 -1.44 10.95 -0.42
C LEU A 19 -1.04 9.83 0.57
N LEU A 20 -1.09 10.09 1.88
CA LEU A 20 -0.67 9.13 2.92
C LEU A 20 -1.66 7.96 3.05
N VAL A 21 -2.97 8.25 3.10
CA VAL A 21 -4.03 7.23 3.18
C VAL A 21 -4.03 6.37 1.92
N THR A 22 -3.80 6.98 0.74
CA THR A 22 -3.70 6.24 -0.52
C THR A 22 -2.48 5.31 -0.52
N THR A 23 -1.31 5.72 -0.02
CA THR A 23 -0.12 4.84 0.04
C THR A 23 -0.19 3.76 1.12
N CYS A 24 -0.98 3.95 2.18
CA CYS A 24 -1.19 2.93 3.22
C CYS A 24 -2.18 1.83 2.77
N LEU A 25 -3.13 2.15 1.88
CA LEU A 25 -4.25 1.28 1.49
C LEU A 25 -4.27 0.87 0.01
N THR A 26 -3.32 1.35 -0.82
CA THR A 26 -3.15 0.81 -2.17
C THR A 26 -2.60 -0.62 -2.08
N VAL A 27 -3.52 -1.57 -2.07
CA VAL A 27 -3.36 -2.83 -2.78
C VAL A 27 -2.91 -2.47 -4.21
N PRO A 28 -1.82 -3.05 -4.76
CA PRO A 28 -1.56 -2.91 -6.19
C PRO A 28 -2.85 -3.28 -6.93
N ALA A 29 -3.32 -2.40 -7.81
CA ALA A 29 -4.48 -2.66 -8.63
C ALA A 29 -4.33 -4.07 -9.23
N PHE A 30 -5.40 -4.85 -9.13
CA PHE A 30 -5.52 -6.14 -9.80
C PHE A 30 -5.14 -5.94 -11.28
N ALA A 31 -3.91 -6.28 -11.65
CA ALA A 31 -3.70 -6.85 -12.97
C ALA A 31 -4.39 -8.20 -12.90
N SER A 32 -5.59 -8.28 -13.48
CA SER A 32 -6.19 -9.55 -13.88
C SER A 32 -5.17 -10.30 -14.72
N GLN A 33 -4.37 -11.16 -14.09
CA GLN A 33 -3.71 -12.24 -14.82
C GLN A 33 -4.76 -13.33 -14.97
N SER A 34 -5.53 -13.20 -16.04
CA SER A 34 -6.24 -14.31 -16.66
C SER A 34 -5.24 -15.44 -16.91
N SER A 35 -5.39 -16.53 -16.16
CA SER A 35 -4.66 -17.77 -16.37
C SER A 35 -5.23 -18.54 -17.55
N GLY A 36 -4.41 -18.85 -18.55
CA GLY A 36 -4.65 -19.96 -19.48
C GLY A 36 -4.56 -19.59 -20.95
N ASP A 37 -3.52 -20.10 -21.60
CA ASP A 37 -3.45 -20.30 -23.05
C ASP A 37 -4.71 -21.00 -23.58
N THR A 38 -5.31 -20.49 -24.66
CA THR A 38 -5.37 -21.17 -25.97
C THR A 38 -5.88 -20.22 -27.04
N ASN A 39 -5.22 -20.28 -28.19
CA ASN A 39 -5.60 -19.78 -29.50
C ASN A 39 -7.13 -19.74 -29.73
N THR A 40 -7.70 -18.56 -29.97
CA THR A 40 -8.97 -18.42 -30.71
C THR A 40 -8.93 -17.12 -31.48
N ASP A 41 -8.80 -17.27 -32.79
CA ASP A 41 -9.09 -16.25 -33.78
C ASP A 41 -10.61 -15.97 -33.70
N SER A 42 -11.01 -14.83 -33.14
CA SER A 42 -12.38 -14.32 -33.30
C SER A 42 -12.40 -12.80 -33.21
N THR A 43 -12.74 -12.18 -34.31
CA THR A 43 -13.35 -10.86 -34.37
C THR A 43 -14.47 -10.80 -33.33
N THR A 44 -14.36 -9.91 -32.34
CA THR A 44 -15.45 -9.69 -31.39
C THR A 44 -15.51 -8.23 -31.01
N ASP A 45 -16.73 -7.73 -31.10
CA ASP A 45 -17.15 -6.35 -31.02
C ASP A 45 -16.57 -5.59 -29.85
N ALA A 46 -16.25 -4.33 -30.12
CA ALA A 46 -15.95 -3.31 -29.13
C ALA A 46 -17.23 -2.98 -28.32
N ASN A 47 -17.69 -3.91 -27.49
CA ASN A 47 -18.58 -3.58 -26.39
C ASN A 47 -17.75 -2.86 -25.32
N SER A 48 -17.65 -1.55 -25.48
CA SER A 48 -17.23 -0.62 -24.43
C SER A 48 -18.28 -0.67 -23.32
N MET A 49 -18.21 -1.70 -22.46
CA MET A 49 -18.98 -1.75 -21.22
C MET A 49 -18.46 -0.65 -20.29
N THR A 50 -19.27 0.40 -20.16
CA THR A 50 -19.04 1.49 -19.21
C THR A 50 -19.30 0.92 -17.82
N VAL A 51 -18.24 0.69 -17.04
CA VAL A 51 -18.38 0.28 -15.65
C VAL A 51 -18.80 1.49 -14.82
N GLU A 52 -20.03 1.50 -14.34
CA GLU A 52 -20.48 2.48 -13.36
C GLU A 52 -19.93 2.09 -11.99
N VAL A 53 -19.12 2.98 -11.41
CA VAL A 53 -18.60 2.84 -10.05
C VAL A 53 -19.19 3.96 -9.22
N GLU A 54 -20.17 3.61 -8.39
CA GLU A 54 -20.64 4.53 -7.36
C GLU A 54 -19.57 4.63 -6.26
N VAL A 55 -19.21 5.87 -5.89
CA VAL A 55 -18.24 6.14 -4.84
C VAL A 55 -18.87 7.05 -3.80
N GLU A 56 -19.30 6.45 -2.69
CA GLU A 56 -19.68 7.20 -1.50
C GLU A 56 -18.41 7.55 -0.69
N LYS A 57 -18.36 8.78 -0.17
CA LYS A 57 -17.20 9.26 0.57
C LYS A 57 -17.61 10.16 1.71
N ASP A 58 -17.55 9.60 2.91
CA ASP A 58 -17.70 10.35 4.14
C ASP A 58 -16.33 10.64 4.74
N ARG A 59 -16.19 11.85 5.28
CA ARG A 59 -14.98 12.28 5.99
C ARG A 59 -15.34 13.14 7.17
N ASP A 60 -15.01 12.63 8.34
CA ASP A 60 -15.14 13.36 9.59
C ASP A 60 -13.75 13.78 10.08
N ILE A 61 -13.67 15.02 10.56
CA ILE A 61 -12.45 15.58 11.12
C ILE A 61 -12.81 16.13 12.50
N VAL A 62 -12.14 15.61 13.53
CA VAL A 62 -12.29 16.04 14.92
C VAL A 62 -10.98 16.65 15.38
N ASP A 63 -11.06 17.85 15.93
CA ASP A 63 -9.96 18.52 16.61
C ASP A 63 -10.00 18.12 18.08
N ASN A 64 -8.92 17.52 18.57
CA ASN A 64 -8.82 17.01 19.94
C ASN A 64 -8.28 18.11 20.89
N GLU A 65 -8.58 17.97 22.19
CA GLU A 65 -8.13 18.93 23.22
C GLU A 65 -6.60 19.01 23.35
N ASP A 66 -5.90 17.91 23.06
CA ASP A 66 -4.44 17.83 23.04
C ASP A 66 -3.80 18.47 21.79
N GLY A 67 -4.60 19.08 20.90
CA GLY A 67 -4.16 19.70 19.66
C GLY A 67 -3.90 18.70 18.51
N SER A 68 -4.12 17.41 18.72
CA SER A 68 -4.12 16.41 17.64
C SER A 68 -5.39 16.51 16.78
N LYS A 69 -5.37 15.87 15.60
CA LYS A 69 -6.51 15.80 14.70
C LYS A 69 -6.83 14.36 14.35
N THR A 70 -8.08 13.96 14.59
CA THR A 70 -8.59 12.66 14.17
C THR A 70 -9.35 12.80 12.86
N ILE A 71 -9.03 11.96 11.89
CA ILE A 71 -9.64 11.96 10.56
C ILE A 71 -10.18 10.56 10.30
N THR A 72 -11.50 10.43 10.21
CA THR A 72 -12.15 9.18 9.82
C THR A 72 -12.66 9.30 8.40
N SER A 73 -12.43 8.27 7.59
CA SER A 73 -12.91 8.21 6.22
C SER A 73 -13.47 6.84 5.89
N THR A 74 -14.61 6.84 5.25
CA THR A 74 -15.22 5.64 4.67
C THR A 74 -15.35 5.85 3.17
N ARG A 75 -14.96 4.84 2.40
CA ARG A 75 -15.14 4.81 0.95
C ARG A 75 -15.67 3.45 0.54
N THR A 76 -16.83 3.45 -0.09
CA THR A 76 -17.40 2.27 -0.73
C THR A 76 -17.32 2.45 -2.24
N ALA A 77 -16.91 1.41 -2.94
CA ALA A 77 -16.95 1.33 -4.38
C ALA A 77 -17.63 0.02 -4.79
N THR A 78 -18.69 0.11 -5.57
CA THR A 78 -19.44 -1.06 -6.05
C THR A 78 -19.41 -1.07 -7.57
N ASN A 79 -19.07 -2.22 -8.14
CA ASN A 79 -19.26 -2.49 -9.56
C ASN A 79 -20.68 -3.02 -9.73
N THR A 80 -21.58 -2.20 -10.26
CA THR A 80 -23.00 -2.51 -10.42
C THR A 80 -23.25 -3.68 -11.37
N GLN A 81 -22.33 -3.94 -12.30
CA GLN A 81 -22.45 -5.05 -13.26
C GLN A 81 -22.11 -6.40 -12.64
N THR A 82 -21.09 -6.46 -11.78
CA THR A 82 -20.60 -7.72 -11.20
C THR A 82 -21.09 -7.95 -9.77
N GLY A 83 -21.68 -6.93 -9.13
CA GLY A 83 -22.00 -6.94 -7.71
C GLY A 83 -20.77 -6.92 -6.80
N GLU A 84 -19.56 -6.81 -7.38
CA GLU A 84 -18.32 -6.74 -6.61
C GLU A 84 -18.27 -5.42 -5.85
N SER A 85 -17.95 -5.48 -4.57
CA SER A 85 -17.85 -4.30 -3.71
C SER A 85 -16.53 -4.24 -2.97
N ARG A 86 -16.06 -3.03 -2.74
CA ARG A 86 -14.91 -2.72 -1.91
C ARG A 86 -15.27 -1.59 -0.96
N THR A 87 -15.25 -1.89 0.33
CA THR A 87 -15.42 -0.89 1.38
C THR A 87 -14.11 -0.71 2.11
N THR A 88 -13.69 0.54 2.27
CA THR A 88 -12.49 0.91 3.01
C THR A 88 -12.87 1.92 4.08
N GLN A 89 -12.64 1.57 5.33
CA GLN A 89 -12.74 2.48 6.46
C GLN A 89 -11.34 2.70 7.03
N ALA A 90 -10.98 3.95 7.31
CA ALA A 90 -9.71 4.29 7.93
C ALA A 90 -9.88 5.46 8.89
N THR A 91 -9.21 5.37 10.04
CA THR A 91 -9.08 6.43 11.02
C THR A 91 -7.61 6.77 11.17
N SER A 92 -7.27 8.05 11.01
CA SER A 92 -5.92 8.57 11.20
C SER A 92 -5.92 9.60 12.32
N ASN A 93 -5.04 9.42 13.31
CA ASN A 93 -4.70 10.48 14.26
C ASN A 93 -3.40 11.16 13.82
N VAL A 94 -3.40 12.49 13.78
CA VAL A 94 -2.26 13.33 13.41
C VAL A 94 -1.86 14.15 14.62
N GLN A 95 -0.63 13.96 15.09
CA GLN A 95 -0.09 14.65 16.25
C GLN A 95 1.23 15.35 15.90
N LYS A 96 1.45 16.53 16.51
CA LYS A 96 2.76 17.18 16.54
C LYS A 96 3.44 16.77 17.83
N ASN A 97 4.66 16.25 17.73
CA ASN A 97 5.44 15.82 18.86
C ASN A 97 6.22 17.01 19.47
N GLU A 98 6.72 16.84 20.70
CA GLU A 98 7.46 17.88 21.43
C GLU A 98 8.74 18.32 20.70
N ASP A 99 9.42 17.38 20.04
CA ASP A 99 10.60 17.60 19.22
C ASP A 99 10.30 18.34 17.88
N GLY A 100 9.04 18.72 17.65
CA GLY A 100 8.59 19.38 16.42
C GLY A 100 8.29 18.44 15.25
N SER A 101 8.57 17.14 15.39
CA SER A 101 8.20 16.13 14.41
C SER A 101 6.68 15.95 14.34
N LYS A 102 6.21 15.25 13.30
CA LYS A 102 4.79 14.92 13.13
C LYS A 102 4.63 13.42 13.03
N SER A 103 3.76 12.86 13.85
CA SER A 103 3.35 11.46 13.82
C SER A 103 1.95 11.35 13.22
N ILE A 104 1.75 10.30 12.43
CA ILE A 104 0.44 9.93 11.90
C ILE A 104 0.24 8.46 12.22
N THR A 105 -0.69 8.15 13.11
CA THR A 105 -1.11 6.79 13.39
C THR A 105 -2.39 6.52 12.63
N THR A 106 -2.43 5.45 11.85
CA THR A 106 -3.61 5.06 11.08
C THR A 106 -4.00 3.64 11.41
N THR A 107 -5.29 3.41 11.57
CA THR A 107 -5.92 2.09 11.57
C THR A 107 -6.96 2.06 10.48
N GLY A 108 -7.14 0.92 9.82
CA GLY A 108 -8.16 0.80 8.80
C GLY A 108 -8.44 -0.63 8.41
N THR A 109 -9.63 -0.81 7.85
CA THR A 109 -10.14 -2.08 7.36
C THR A 109 -10.58 -1.89 5.91
N THR A 110 -10.13 -2.78 5.02
CA THR A 110 -10.66 -2.90 3.67
C THR A 110 -11.31 -4.26 3.52
N THR A 111 -12.57 -4.30 3.12
CA THR A 111 -13.30 -5.53 2.79
C THR A 111 -13.56 -5.52 1.29
N ASN A 112 -13.10 -6.56 0.60
CA ASN A 112 -13.44 -6.82 -0.80
C ASN A 112 -14.38 -8.02 -0.86
N THR A 113 -15.48 -7.90 -1.58
CA THR A 113 -16.44 -8.97 -1.82
C THR A 113 -16.51 -9.25 -3.32
N LYS A 114 -16.21 -10.48 -3.73
CA LYS A 114 -16.30 -10.95 -5.11
C LYS A 114 -16.80 -12.38 -5.14
N ASN A 115 -17.97 -12.61 -5.75
CA ASN A 115 -18.57 -13.95 -5.91
C ASN A 115 -18.52 -14.75 -4.59
N ASP A 116 -19.09 -14.18 -3.52
CA ASP A 116 -19.12 -14.72 -2.15
C ASP A 116 -17.76 -14.93 -1.46
N ASN A 117 -16.65 -14.58 -2.13
CA ASN A 117 -15.34 -14.52 -1.50
C ASN A 117 -15.14 -13.16 -0.86
N VAL A 118 -14.91 -13.18 0.45
CA VAL A 118 -14.62 -11.98 1.24
C VAL A 118 -13.15 -11.98 1.59
N THR A 119 -12.44 -10.91 1.22
CA THR A 119 -11.08 -10.64 1.67
C THR A 119 -11.10 -9.40 2.57
N THR A 120 -10.68 -9.57 3.82
CA THR A 120 -10.56 -8.48 4.78
C THR A 120 -9.09 -8.15 5.01
N ILE A 121 -8.75 -6.88 4.90
CA ILE A 121 -7.40 -6.35 5.14
C ILE A 121 -7.50 -5.37 6.30
N ASN A 122 -6.98 -5.76 7.46
CA ASN A 122 -6.78 -4.85 8.57
C ASN A 122 -5.35 -4.32 8.51
N ALA A 123 -5.18 -3.01 8.55
CA ALA A 123 -3.87 -2.37 8.55
C ALA A 123 -3.81 -1.34 9.67
N SER A 124 -2.71 -1.34 10.39
CA SER A 124 -2.38 -0.30 11.35
C SER A 124 -0.94 0.14 11.16
N GLY A 125 -0.60 1.32 11.66
CA GLY A 125 0.79 1.76 11.69
C GLY A 125 0.96 3.22 11.99
N THR A 126 2.22 3.60 12.21
CA THR A 126 2.63 4.96 12.50
C THR A 126 3.66 5.40 11.48
N VAL A 127 3.56 6.65 11.05
CA VAL A 127 4.60 7.32 10.26
C VAL A 127 5.07 8.55 11.02
N THR A 128 6.37 8.62 11.27
CA THR A 128 7.00 9.78 11.92
C THR A 128 7.85 10.52 10.90
N LYS A 129 7.54 11.79 10.66
CA LYS A 129 8.32 12.64 9.77
C LYS A 129 9.48 13.26 10.53
N THR A 130 10.70 13.09 10.01
CA THR A 130 11.92 13.73 10.50
C THR A 130 12.42 14.76 9.49
N ASP A 131 13.50 15.47 9.82
CA ASP A 131 14.13 16.43 8.90
C ASP A 131 14.73 15.74 7.68
N THR A 132 15.32 14.57 7.89
CA THR A 132 16.01 13.78 6.85
C THR A 132 15.06 12.82 6.10
N GLY A 133 13.82 12.66 6.55
CA GLY A 133 12.97 11.62 5.98
C GLY A 133 11.70 11.28 6.74
N ARG A 134 11.37 9.97 6.72
CA ARG A 134 10.25 9.38 7.43
C ARG A 134 10.63 8.02 7.97
N GLN A 135 10.25 7.74 9.21
CA GLN A 135 10.24 6.39 9.78
C GLN A 135 8.80 5.86 9.72
N PHE A 136 8.65 4.56 9.53
CA PHE A 136 7.33 3.93 9.56
C PHE A 136 7.38 2.54 10.17
N ASP A 137 6.33 2.23 10.92
CA ASP A 137 6.00 0.89 11.40
C ASP A 137 4.58 0.58 11.00
N ARG A 138 4.34 -0.61 10.46
CA ARG A 138 3.02 -1.03 9.98
C ARG A 138 2.78 -2.49 10.28
N THR A 139 1.57 -2.80 10.70
CA THR A 139 1.04 -4.16 10.77
C THR A 139 -0.06 -4.31 9.73
N ARG A 140 -0.07 -5.43 9.01
CA ARG A 140 -1.08 -5.77 8.03
C ARG A 140 -1.51 -7.21 8.20
N ASN A 141 -2.80 -7.39 8.41
CA ASN A 141 -3.47 -8.67 8.53
C ASN A 141 -4.43 -8.83 7.35
N VAL A 142 -4.32 -9.94 6.62
CA VAL A 142 -5.20 -10.28 5.51
C VAL A 142 -5.87 -11.61 5.83
N SER A 143 -7.19 -11.62 5.94
CA SER A 143 -8.00 -12.82 6.05
C SER A 143 -8.86 -13.00 4.81
N ASN A 144 -9.14 -14.25 4.44
CA ASN A 144 -10.05 -14.60 3.37
C ASN A 144 -11.13 -15.54 3.91
N SER A 145 -12.32 -15.50 3.32
CA SER A 145 -13.45 -16.36 3.69
C SER A 145 -13.14 -17.86 3.57
N ASN A 146 -12.16 -18.24 2.77
CA ASN A 146 -11.65 -19.61 2.68
C ASN A 146 -10.73 -20.04 3.85
N GLY A 147 -10.61 -19.23 4.90
CA GLY A 147 -9.81 -19.53 6.10
C GLY A 147 -8.31 -19.27 5.95
N SER A 148 -7.83 -18.80 4.79
CA SER A 148 -6.43 -18.38 4.67
C SER A 148 -6.18 -17.03 5.33
N TYR A 149 -5.02 -16.91 5.98
CA TYR A 149 -4.61 -15.74 6.73
C TYR A 149 -3.16 -15.37 6.43
N LYS A 150 -2.84 -14.08 6.52
CA LYS A 150 -1.48 -13.56 6.41
C LYS A 150 -1.30 -12.38 7.35
N GLU A 151 -0.19 -12.36 8.06
CA GLU A 151 0.23 -11.25 8.90
C GLU A 151 1.60 -10.75 8.44
N GLU A 152 1.76 -9.43 8.43
CA GLU A 152 2.99 -8.73 8.08
C GLU A 152 3.22 -7.57 9.04
N ASN A 153 4.37 -7.59 9.73
CA ASN A 153 4.93 -6.44 10.41
C ASN A 153 6.05 -5.87 9.54
N ILE A 154 5.99 -4.56 9.30
CA ILE A 154 6.85 -3.84 8.38
C ILE A 154 7.38 -2.61 9.10
N SER A 155 8.67 -2.59 9.41
CA SER A 155 9.37 -1.41 9.89
C SER A 155 10.29 -0.89 8.79
N GLY A 156 10.58 0.41 8.78
CA GLY A 156 11.54 0.95 7.83
C GLY A 156 11.57 2.46 7.73
N ALA A 157 12.36 2.93 6.77
CA ALA A 157 12.65 4.33 6.58
C ALA A 157 12.51 4.77 5.12
N VAL A 158 12.25 6.05 4.93
CA VAL A 158 12.46 6.77 3.67
C VAL A 158 13.40 7.93 3.95
N THR A 159 14.57 7.94 3.31
CA THR A 159 15.60 8.97 3.51
C THR A 159 15.68 9.85 2.27
N ARG A 160 15.68 11.17 2.44
CA ARG A 160 15.89 12.14 1.36
C ARG A 160 17.34 12.58 1.35
N ASN A 161 17.97 12.58 0.17
CA ASN A 161 19.39 12.92 0.05
C ASN A 161 19.63 14.37 -0.42
N GLY A 162 18.58 15.16 -0.63
CA GLY A 162 18.66 16.59 -0.96
C GLY A 162 18.85 16.92 -2.45
N ASP A 163 19.35 15.99 -3.26
CA ASP A 163 19.63 16.12 -4.70
C ASP A 163 18.47 15.64 -5.61
N GLY A 164 17.25 15.60 -5.07
CA GLY A 164 16.10 15.00 -5.76
C GLY A 164 16.08 13.47 -5.73
N THR A 165 17.03 12.81 -5.05
CA THR A 165 17.00 11.38 -4.77
C THR A 165 16.44 11.07 -3.38
N TRP A 166 15.88 9.87 -3.25
CA TRP A 166 15.48 9.31 -1.97
C TRP A 166 15.62 7.79 -1.97
N SER A 167 15.87 7.21 -0.81
CA SER A 167 15.93 5.77 -0.61
C SER A 167 14.81 5.31 0.30
N ARG A 168 14.49 4.02 0.23
CA ARG A 168 13.58 3.33 1.13
C ARG A 168 14.24 2.03 1.56
N SER A 169 14.26 1.77 2.85
CA SER A 169 14.54 0.45 3.43
C SER A 169 13.33 -0.03 4.20
N ALA A 170 13.11 -1.35 4.24
CA ALA A 170 12.12 -1.94 5.12
C ALA A 170 12.46 -3.39 5.43
N ASP A 171 12.29 -3.74 6.69
CA ASP A 171 12.33 -5.11 7.17
C ASP A 171 10.89 -5.59 7.34
N VAL A 172 10.64 -6.81 6.87
CA VAL A 172 9.31 -7.41 6.89
C VAL A 172 9.40 -8.75 7.58
N GLN A 173 8.57 -8.95 8.59
CA GLN A 173 8.39 -10.24 9.24
C GLN A 173 6.93 -10.64 9.12
N GLY A 174 6.66 -11.91 8.88
CA GLY A 174 5.28 -12.32 8.71
C GLY A 174 5.02 -13.81 8.77
N THR A 175 3.74 -14.13 8.81
CA THR A 175 3.21 -15.49 8.74
C THR A 175 2.22 -15.59 7.58
N ARG A 176 2.10 -16.78 7.02
CA ARG A 176 1.05 -17.11 6.07
C ARG A 176 0.48 -18.48 6.39
N THR A 177 -0.82 -18.52 6.60
CA THR A 177 -1.60 -19.75 6.82
C THR A 177 -2.49 -19.98 5.60
N ASN A 178 -2.40 -21.16 5.01
CA ASN A 178 -3.29 -21.53 3.90
C ASN A 178 -4.66 -22.01 4.41
N ALA A 179 -5.62 -22.22 3.51
CA ALA A 179 -6.96 -22.71 3.83
C ALA A 179 -6.98 -24.09 4.53
N LYS A 180 -5.87 -24.84 4.49
CA LYS A 180 -5.71 -26.14 5.18
C LYS A 180 -5.07 -25.98 6.57
N GLY A 181 -4.95 -24.75 7.09
CA GLY A 181 -4.34 -24.47 8.39
C GLY A 181 -2.82 -24.59 8.43
N LYS A 182 -2.13 -24.80 7.30
CA LYS A 182 -0.66 -24.89 7.30
C LYS A 182 -0.04 -23.50 7.30
N THR A 183 0.77 -23.23 8.32
CA THR A 183 1.44 -21.95 8.53
C THR A 183 2.91 -22.00 8.11
N THR A 184 3.39 -20.93 7.49
CA THR A 184 4.81 -20.68 7.19
C THR A 184 5.20 -19.28 7.64
N THR A 185 6.34 -19.12 8.28
CA THR A 185 6.94 -17.81 8.56
C THR A 185 7.80 -17.35 7.39
N PHE A 186 7.98 -16.04 7.26
CA PHE A 186 8.93 -15.46 6.33
C PHE A 186 9.49 -14.14 6.87
N ASN A 187 10.72 -13.86 6.44
CA ASN A 187 11.36 -12.56 6.59
C ASN A 187 11.66 -12.01 5.20
N ALA A 188 11.59 -10.70 5.02
CA ALA A 188 12.03 -10.06 3.80
C ALA A 188 12.68 -8.71 4.05
N ASP A 189 13.82 -8.50 3.41
CA ASP A 189 14.52 -7.23 3.38
C ASP A 189 14.19 -6.54 2.07
N ARG A 190 13.72 -5.31 2.13
CA ARG A 190 13.33 -4.50 0.98
C ARG A 190 14.17 -3.24 0.92
N SER A 191 14.77 -2.97 -0.22
CA SER A 191 15.45 -1.71 -0.48
C SER A 191 15.00 -1.12 -1.82
N ALA A 192 14.96 0.21 -1.90
CA ALA A 192 14.73 0.89 -3.16
C ALA A 192 15.39 2.26 -3.15
N ASN A 193 15.87 2.69 -4.32
CA ASN A 193 16.37 4.03 -4.58
C ASN A 193 15.53 4.66 -5.67
N PHE A 194 15.34 5.97 -5.56
CA PHE A 194 14.52 6.74 -6.47
C PHE A 194 15.23 8.03 -6.82
N LYS A 195 15.07 8.46 -8.07
CA LYS A 195 15.57 9.74 -8.56
C LYS A 195 14.48 10.43 -9.35
N ARG A 196 14.18 11.68 -8.99
CA ARG A 196 13.39 12.55 -9.87
C ARG A 196 14.28 13.03 -11.00
N ASN A 197 13.81 12.88 -12.24
CA ASN A 197 14.49 13.35 -13.43
C ASN A 197 13.97 14.74 -13.83
N ASP A 198 14.69 15.42 -14.72
CA ASP A 198 14.38 16.79 -15.13
C ASP A 198 13.05 16.90 -15.89
N ASP A 199 12.65 15.84 -16.58
CA ASP A 199 11.34 15.70 -17.25
C ASP A 199 10.17 15.45 -16.27
N GLY A 200 10.45 15.45 -14.96
CA GLY A 200 9.47 15.18 -13.90
C GLY A 200 9.15 13.70 -13.70
N SER A 201 9.72 12.80 -14.51
CA SER A 201 9.63 11.35 -14.30
C SER A 201 10.44 10.91 -13.06
N VAL A 202 10.21 9.69 -12.61
CA VAL A 202 10.92 9.10 -11.48
C VAL A 202 11.54 7.77 -11.90
N SER A 203 12.87 7.73 -11.96
CA SER A 203 13.61 6.47 -12.07
C SER A 203 13.69 5.78 -10.72
N TYR A 204 13.66 4.45 -10.70
CA TYR A 204 13.80 3.68 -9.48
C TYR A 204 14.51 2.35 -9.71
N THR A 205 15.24 1.93 -8.69
CA THR A 205 15.80 0.58 -8.56
C THR A 205 15.43 0.04 -7.19
N GLY A 206 15.29 -1.27 -7.05
CA GLY A 206 15.00 -1.87 -5.76
C GLY A 206 15.24 -3.36 -5.75
N SER A 207 15.35 -3.89 -4.55
CA SER A 207 15.52 -5.30 -4.30
C SER A 207 14.61 -5.75 -3.15
N GLU A 208 14.13 -6.98 -3.25
CA GLU A 208 13.52 -7.72 -2.16
C GLU A 208 14.23 -9.07 -2.05
N THR A 209 14.79 -9.37 -0.87
CA THR A 209 15.24 -10.71 -0.53
C THR A 209 14.27 -11.28 0.48
N ARG A 210 13.61 -12.38 0.14
CA ARG A 210 12.66 -13.08 1.02
C ARG A 210 13.18 -14.46 1.38
N ILE A 211 13.15 -14.77 2.66
CA ILE A 211 13.52 -16.08 3.22
C ILE A 211 12.28 -16.64 3.90
N ASN A 212 11.89 -17.86 3.56
CA ASN A 212 10.81 -18.56 4.26
C ASN A 212 11.35 -19.53 5.32
N SER A 213 10.47 -20.04 6.18
CA SER A 213 10.78 -21.02 7.23
C SER A 213 11.45 -22.31 6.73
N ASN A 214 11.37 -22.59 5.43
CA ASN A 214 11.99 -23.77 4.81
C ASN A 214 13.39 -23.48 4.26
N GLY A 215 13.96 -22.30 4.55
CA GLY A 215 15.27 -21.86 4.08
C GLY A 215 15.32 -21.56 2.58
N ARG A 216 14.17 -21.46 1.90
CA ARG A 216 14.12 -21.04 0.50
C ARG A 216 14.22 -19.53 0.43
N THR A 217 15.20 -19.06 -0.35
CA THR A 217 15.46 -17.66 -0.60
C THR A 217 14.96 -17.29 -1.99
N THR A 218 14.18 -16.23 -2.08
CA THR A 218 13.79 -15.61 -3.34
C THR A 218 14.30 -14.19 -3.34
N ARG A 219 15.05 -13.83 -4.37
CA ARG A 219 15.48 -12.45 -4.60
C ARG A 219 14.76 -11.91 -5.82
N THR A 220 14.22 -10.71 -5.68
CA THR A 220 13.60 -9.96 -6.78
C THR A 220 14.30 -8.61 -6.88
N ASP A 221 14.88 -8.33 -8.03
CA ASP A 221 15.44 -7.02 -8.35
C ASP A 221 14.50 -6.35 -9.38
N VAL A 222 14.22 -5.07 -9.16
CA VAL A 222 13.35 -4.27 -10.03
C VAL A 222 14.08 -2.99 -10.41
N GLN A 223 13.98 -2.61 -11.67
CA GLN A 223 14.43 -1.31 -12.15
C GLN A 223 13.42 -0.74 -13.14
N GLY A 224 13.23 0.58 -13.14
CA GLY A 224 12.26 1.16 -14.04
C GLY A 224 12.11 2.66 -13.92
N THR A 225 11.12 3.18 -14.65
CA THR A 225 10.74 4.58 -14.67
C THR A 225 9.24 4.71 -14.52
N ARG A 226 8.83 5.71 -13.75
CA ARG A 226 7.44 6.11 -13.56
C ARG A 226 7.23 7.51 -14.12
N THR A 227 6.29 7.65 -15.05
CA THR A 227 5.85 8.94 -15.58
C THR A 227 4.40 9.20 -15.21
N ARG A 228 4.04 10.49 -15.11
CA ARG A 228 2.65 10.93 -14.95
C ARG A 228 2.25 11.68 -16.21
N ASP A 229 1.14 11.26 -16.81
CA ASP A 229 0.57 11.81 -18.04
C ASP A 229 -0.89 12.18 -17.74
N GLY A 230 -1.10 13.46 -17.36
CA GLY A 230 -2.35 13.92 -16.77
C GLY A 230 -2.72 13.14 -15.50
N ASN A 231 -3.90 12.49 -15.52
CA ASN A 231 -4.38 11.62 -14.43
C ASN A 231 -3.86 10.18 -14.52
N LYS A 232 -3.11 9.82 -15.56
CA LYS A 232 -2.57 8.48 -15.76
C LYS A 232 -1.15 8.38 -15.22
N ILE A 233 -0.83 7.22 -14.64
CA ILE A 233 0.53 6.86 -14.22
C ILE A 233 0.99 5.73 -15.13
N LYS A 234 2.12 5.90 -15.82
CA LYS A 234 2.76 4.85 -16.61
C LYS A 234 3.99 4.36 -15.84
N ASN A 235 4.07 3.05 -15.66
CA ASN A 235 5.22 2.39 -15.05
C ASN A 235 5.86 1.49 -16.10
N ASN A 236 7.11 1.76 -16.45
CA ASN A 236 7.94 0.84 -17.21
C ASN A 236 8.93 0.20 -16.24
N ALA A 237 8.93 -1.13 -16.14
CA ALA A 237 9.71 -1.85 -15.13
C ALA A 237 10.26 -3.16 -15.70
N THR A 238 11.54 -3.41 -15.48
CA THR A 238 12.17 -4.70 -15.66
C THR A 238 12.28 -5.38 -14.31
N VAL A 239 11.84 -6.64 -14.23
CA VAL A 239 11.86 -7.44 -13.02
C VAL A 239 12.69 -8.69 -13.26
N THR A 240 13.73 -8.89 -12.44
CA THR A 240 14.53 -10.11 -12.43
C THR A 240 14.25 -10.86 -11.14
N ARG A 241 13.91 -12.15 -11.24
CA ARG A 241 13.68 -13.01 -10.08
C ARG A 241 14.67 -14.17 -10.08
N THR A 242 15.38 -14.33 -8.98
CA THR A 242 16.25 -15.47 -8.71
C THR A 242 15.79 -16.20 -7.47
N GLN A 243 16.07 -17.50 -7.43
CA GLN A 243 15.66 -18.35 -6.34
C GLN A 243 16.75 -19.36 -6.02
N SER A 244 17.05 -19.52 -4.73
CA SER A 244 18.02 -20.46 -4.21
C SER A 244 17.47 -21.18 -2.97
N GLY A 245 17.96 -22.39 -2.71
CA GLY A 245 17.51 -23.22 -1.59
C GLY A 245 16.24 -24.03 -1.91
N GLY A 246 16.38 -25.37 -1.86
CA GLY A 246 15.29 -26.30 -2.15
C GLY A 246 15.73 -27.70 -2.61
N LYS A 247 16.59 -28.39 -1.86
CA LYS A 247 16.62 -29.85 -1.85
C LYS A 247 16.59 -30.32 -0.40
N LYS A 248 15.41 -30.68 0.12
CA LYS A 248 15.38 -31.73 1.14
C LYS A 248 15.87 -32.98 0.41
N LYS A 249 17.06 -33.48 0.75
CA LYS A 249 17.35 -34.91 0.52
C LYS A 249 16.20 -35.66 1.16
N LYS A 250 15.48 -36.48 0.39
CA LYS A 250 14.75 -37.60 1.00
C LYS A 250 15.87 -38.44 1.64
N SER A 251 15.90 -38.50 2.96
CA SER A 251 16.54 -39.62 3.62
C SER A 251 15.61 -40.81 3.41
N ASP A 252 16.08 -41.79 2.65
CA ASP A 252 15.45 -43.11 2.56
C ASP A 252 15.53 -43.85 3.90
#